data_AF-A0A505IE75-F1
#
_entry.id   AF-A0A505IE75-F1
#
_cell.length_a   1.000
_cell.length_b   1.000
_cell.length_c   1.000
_cell.angle_alpha   90.00
_cell.angle_beta   90.00
_cell.angle_gamma   90.00
#
_symmetry.space_group_name_H-M   'P 1'
#
loop_
_entity.id
_entity.type
_entity.pdbx_description
1 polymer ?
#
loop_
_entity_poly.entity_id
_entity_poly.type
_entity_poly.pdbx_seq_one_letter_code
_entity_poly.pdbx_strand_id
1 'polypeptide(L)'
;MALFQLPDSIWVIFAYKWRKHALKTVKWSLVYPVLTNLLCLCIIFSIISPLILVVGITMFGILWVVYAYQNLYVLEAAVETAGMLYWETLQQLFVGIYTLDLFLFGLFLLKGTLGPAVFAAIMLGLVAVVQYHLHSRSRPLVLYLSASASCDDLHSEASLQP
;
A
#
# COMPACT_ATOMS: atom_id res chain seq x y z
N MET A 1 56.42 18.23 -15.82
CA MET A 1 56.11 16.77 -15.80
C MET A 1 55.07 16.53 -14.72
N ALA A 2 53.77 16.69 -15.01
CA ALA A 2 52.90 15.74 -15.73
C ALA A 2 52.13 14.75 -14.82
N LEU A 3 51.71 15.16 -13.60
CA LEU A 3 51.02 14.24 -12.67
C LEU A 3 49.54 14.58 -12.39
N PHE A 4 48.96 15.69 -12.86
CA PHE A 4 47.56 15.99 -12.52
C PHE A 4 46.79 16.78 -13.58
N GLN A 5 46.95 16.40 -14.86
CA GLN A 5 46.04 16.80 -15.93
C GLN A 5 44.86 15.83 -15.92
N LEU A 6 43.93 15.98 -14.96
CA LEU A 6 42.67 15.25 -15.01
C LEU A 6 41.89 15.75 -16.24
N PRO A 7 41.41 14.86 -17.13
CA PRO A 7 40.71 15.29 -18.34
C PRO A 7 39.39 15.98 -18.00
N ASP A 8 39.13 17.15 -18.62
CA ASP A 8 37.89 17.95 -18.49
C ASP A 8 36.62 17.12 -18.79
N SER A 9 36.77 16.00 -19.50
CA SER A 9 35.73 15.02 -19.80
C SER A 9 35.16 14.32 -18.55
N ILE A 10 35.94 14.16 -17.48
CA ILE A 10 35.45 13.57 -16.21
C ILE A 10 34.57 14.57 -15.46
N TRP A 11 34.88 15.87 -15.55
CA TRP A 11 34.14 16.92 -14.86
C TRP A 11 32.75 17.11 -15.45
N VAL A 12 32.57 16.98 -16.76
CA VAL A 12 31.25 17.00 -17.40
C VAL A 12 30.44 15.75 -17.08
N ILE A 13 31.06 14.57 -16.94
CA ILE A 13 30.37 13.34 -16.53
C ILE A 13 29.88 13.45 -15.08
N PHE A 14 30.72 14.00 -14.19
CA PHE A 14 30.33 14.24 -12.80
C PHE A 14 29.24 15.31 -12.74
N ALA A 15 29.43 16.48 -13.34
CA ALA A 15 28.42 17.54 -13.37
C ALA A 15 27.08 17.11 -14.01
N TYR A 16 27.11 16.23 -15.03
CA TYR A 16 25.91 15.61 -15.61
C TYR A 16 25.21 14.66 -14.62
N LYS A 17 25.97 13.94 -13.79
CA LYS A 17 25.46 13.07 -12.72
C LYS A 17 24.75 13.87 -11.61
N TRP A 18 25.20 15.09 -11.31
CA TRP A 18 24.60 15.97 -10.29
C TRP A 18 23.39 16.77 -10.78
N ARG A 19 23.29 17.07 -12.09
CA ARG A 19 22.16 17.85 -12.64
C ARG A 19 20.87 17.04 -12.79
N LYS A 20 20.92 15.71 -12.58
CA LYS A 20 19.75 14.82 -12.56
C LYS A 20 19.20 14.66 -11.15
N HIS A 21 18.89 15.76 -10.48
CA HIS A 21 17.79 15.75 -9.52
C HIS A 21 16.48 15.61 -10.32
N ALA A 22 16.34 14.48 -11.01
CA ALA A 22 15.12 14.10 -11.68
C ALA A 22 14.08 13.97 -10.56
N LEU A 23 13.04 14.79 -10.65
CA LEU A 23 11.83 14.68 -9.84
C LEU A 23 11.48 13.19 -9.78
N LYS A 24 11.57 12.60 -8.59
CA LYS A 24 11.44 11.16 -8.43
C LYS A 24 9.97 10.82 -8.64
N THR A 25 9.60 10.49 -9.88
CA THR A 25 8.26 10.00 -10.20
C THR A 25 7.96 8.81 -9.30
N VAL A 26 7.02 8.99 -8.37
CA VAL A 26 6.68 7.95 -7.42
C VAL A 26 5.75 6.95 -8.09
N LYS A 27 6.25 5.72 -8.17
CA LYS A 27 5.45 4.57 -8.62
C LYS A 27 4.56 4.12 -7.47
N TRP A 28 3.36 4.71 -7.40
CA TRP A 28 2.33 4.36 -6.42
C TRP A 28 2.08 2.84 -6.36
N SER A 29 2.03 2.16 -7.51
CA SER A 29 1.85 0.70 -7.62
C SER A 29 2.87 -0.13 -6.84
N LEU A 30 4.08 0.37 -6.56
CA LEU A 30 5.08 -0.36 -5.78
C LEU A 30 5.00 -0.04 -4.28
N VAL A 31 4.67 1.20 -3.92
CA VAL A 31 4.65 1.66 -2.53
C VAL A 31 3.49 1.06 -1.76
N TYR A 32 2.31 1.04 -2.37
CA TYR A 32 1.05 0.58 -1.78
C TYR A 32 1.10 -0.90 -1.32
N PRO A 33 1.53 -1.87 -2.16
CA PRO A 33 1.65 -3.26 -1.75
C PRO A 33 2.72 -3.51 -0.70
N VAL A 34 3.84 -2.78 -0.74
CA VAL A 34 4.93 -2.93 0.23
C VAL A 34 4.48 -2.48 1.62
N LEU A 35 3.79 -1.34 1.70
CA LEU A 35 3.24 -0.83 2.97
C LEU A 35 2.16 -1.76 3.54
N THR A 36 1.26 -2.26 2.69
CA THR A 36 0.20 -3.18 3.09
C THR A 36 0.74 -4.53 3.55
N ASN A 37 1.80 -5.04 2.91
CA ASN A 37 2.47 -6.27 3.32
C ASN A 37 3.09 -6.11 4.73
N LEU A 38 3.81 -5.01 4.96
CA LEU A 38 4.35 -4.71 6.28
C LEU A 38 3.24 -4.68 7.36
N LEU A 39 2.12 -4.02 7.06
CA LEU A 39 0.97 -3.96 7.96
C LEU A 39 0.36 -5.35 8.23
N CYS A 40 0.19 -6.16 7.19
CA CYS A 40 -0.28 -7.54 7.27
C CYS A 40 0.62 -8.40 8.16
N LEU A 41 1.94 -8.28 8.00
CA LEU A 41 2.94 -8.96 8.81
C LEU A 41 2.80 -8.59 10.30
N CYS A 42 2.66 -7.30 10.60
CA CYS A 42 2.45 -6.80 11.97
C CYS A 42 1.19 -7.39 12.61
N ILE A 43 0.09 -7.49 11.85
CA ILE A 43 -1.17 -8.07 12.31
C ILE A 43 -0.99 -9.57 12.62
N ILE A 44 -0.44 -10.34 11.68
CA ILE A 44 -0.28 -11.80 11.84
C ILE A 44 0.61 -12.14 13.05
N PHE A 45 1.77 -11.49 13.18
CA PHE A 45 2.67 -11.79 14.29
C PHE A 45 2.19 -11.31 15.66
N SER A 46 1.21 -10.39 15.72
CA SER A 46 0.64 -9.93 16.99
C SER A 46 0.09 -11.07 17.85
N ILE A 47 -0.46 -12.12 17.25
CA ILE A 47 -0.97 -13.29 17.98
C ILE A 47 0.15 -14.21 18.45
N ILE A 48 1.24 -14.31 17.68
CA ILE A 48 2.37 -15.19 17.99
C ILE A 48 3.16 -14.60 19.17
N SER A 49 3.44 -13.30 19.12
CA SER A 49 4.13 -12.59 20.18
C SER A 49 3.61 -11.16 20.24
N PRO A 50 2.91 -10.76 21.32
CA PRO A 50 2.35 -9.41 21.45
C PRO A 50 3.42 -8.33 21.51
N LEU A 51 4.68 -8.69 21.81
CA LEU A 51 5.80 -7.73 21.87
C LEU A 51 6.15 -7.15 20.49
N ILE A 52 5.92 -7.91 19.41
CA ILE A 52 6.14 -7.45 18.04
C ILE A 52 5.19 -6.30 17.66
N LEU A 53 4.01 -6.24 18.29
CA LEU A 53 2.98 -5.25 17.98
C LEU A 53 3.44 -3.86 18.38
N VAL A 54 4.10 -3.71 19.53
CA VAL A 54 4.63 -2.43 20.01
C VAL A 54 5.68 -1.89 19.03
N VAL A 55 6.60 -2.75 18.58
CA VAL A 55 7.62 -2.39 17.59
C VAL A 55 6.98 -2.09 16.24
N GLY A 56 5.98 -2.89 15.83
CA GLY A 56 5.25 -2.73 14.58
C GLY A 56 4.49 -1.41 14.49
N ILE A 57 3.76 -1.03 15.55
CA ILE A 57 3.05 0.26 15.64
C ILE A 57 4.04 1.42 15.58
N THR A 58 5.18 1.29 16.27
CA THR A 58 6.22 2.33 16.25
C THR A 58 6.78 2.52 14.83
N MET A 59 7.11 1.42 14.14
CA MET A 59 7.60 1.46 12.76
C MET A 59 6.56 2.00 11.78
N PHE A 60 5.32 1.54 11.88
CA PHE A 60 4.23 2.00 11.03
C PHE A 60 3.92 3.49 11.27
N GLY A 61 3.97 3.94 12.53
CA GLY A 61 3.80 5.35 12.89
C GLY A 61 4.87 6.26 12.28
N ILE A 62 6.14 5.86 12.36
CA ILE A 62 7.24 6.62 11.72
C ILE A 62 7.06 6.64 10.20
N LEU A 63 6.75 5.50 9.59
CA LEU A 63 6.50 5.41 8.15
C LEU A 63 5.33 6.30 7.72
N TRP A 64 4.23 6.31 8.48
CA TRP A 64 3.08 7.16 8.20
C TRP A 64 3.47 8.65 8.15
N VAL A 65 4.23 9.10 9.15
CA VAL A 65 4.71 10.48 9.22
C VAL A 65 5.62 10.81 8.02
N VAL A 66 6.58 9.94 7.70
CA VAL A 66 7.47 10.12 6.53
C VAL A 66 6.68 10.17 5.22
N TYR A 67 5.71 9.28 5.02
CA TYR A 67 4.87 9.27 3.82
C TYR A 67 3.97 10.50 3.74
N ALA A 68 3.41 10.97 4.85
CA ALA A 68 2.62 12.20 4.90
C ALA A 68 3.47 13.42 4.50
N TYR A 69 4.70 13.53 5.03
CA TYR A 69 5.63 14.60 4.63
C TYR A 69 6.04 14.51 3.16
N GLN A 70 6.33 13.30 2.65
CA GLN A 70 6.68 13.13 1.25
C GLN A 70 5.51 13.49 0.31
N ASN A 71 4.28 13.14 0.68
CA ASN A 71 3.08 13.48 -0.10
C ASN A 71 2.80 14.98 -0.15
N LEU A 72 3.10 15.73 0.93
CA LEU A 72 2.81 17.16 1.01
C LEU A 72 3.87 18.07 0.37
N TYR A 73 5.15 17.66 0.39
CA TYR A 73 6.27 18.56 0.03
C TYR A 73 7.10 18.13 -1.18
N VAL A 74 7.13 16.83 -1.52
CA VAL A 74 8.10 16.28 -2.48
C VAL A 74 7.42 15.61 -3.67
N LEU A 75 6.15 15.20 -3.53
CA LEU A 75 5.45 14.46 -4.54
C LEU A 75 4.76 15.39 -5.56
N GLU A 76 5.25 15.38 -6.79
CA GLU A 76 4.46 15.79 -7.94
C GLU A 76 3.73 14.56 -8.48
N ALA A 77 2.41 14.50 -8.29
CA ALA A 77 1.58 13.42 -8.77
C ALA A 77 1.47 13.50 -10.30
N ALA A 78 2.33 12.76 -11.00
CA ALA A 78 2.32 12.74 -12.47
C ALA A 78 1.15 11.92 -13.06
N VAL A 79 0.50 11.08 -12.25
CA VAL A 79 -0.64 10.25 -12.65
C VAL A 79 -1.61 10.16 -11.47
N GLU A 80 -2.75 10.83 -11.60
CA GLU A 80 -3.87 10.71 -10.67
C GLU A 80 -4.50 9.33 -10.84
N THR A 81 -4.35 8.50 -9.81
CA THR A 81 -4.97 7.18 -9.79
C THR A 81 -6.27 7.31 -9.02
N ALA A 82 -7.39 7.42 -9.73
CA ALA A 82 -8.74 7.74 -9.25
C ALA A 82 -9.32 6.74 -8.20
N GLY A 83 -8.61 6.53 -7.09
CA GLY A 83 -8.98 5.62 -6.00
C GLY A 83 -8.76 4.13 -6.30
N MET A 84 -8.37 3.73 -7.51
CA MET A 84 -8.24 2.32 -7.88
C MET A 84 -7.20 1.56 -7.04
N LEU A 85 -6.07 2.19 -6.69
CA LEU A 85 -5.05 1.54 -5.84
C LEU A 85 -5.50 1.34 -4.39
N TYR A 86 -6.42 2.17 -3.91
CA TYR A 86 -6.98 2.00 -2.57
C TYR A 86 -7.79 0.70 -2.47
N TRP A 87 -8.61 0.40 -3.49
CA TRP A 87 -9.41 -0.82 -3.50
C TRP A 87 -8.54 -2.09 -3.54
N GLU A 88 -7.48 -2.10 -4.36
CA GLU A 88 -6.55 -3.23 -4.46
C GLU A 88 -5.80 -3.49 -3.15
N THR A 89 -5.32 -2.45 -2.47
CA THR A 89 -4.63 -2.62 -1.18
C THR A 89 -5.52 -3.13 -0.07
N LEU A 90 -6.78 -2.71 -0.01
CA LEU A 90 -7.74 -3.26 0.93
C LEU A 90 -7.90 -4.77 0.76
N GLN A 91 -7.99 -5.26 -0.48
CA GLN A 91 -8.09 -6.70 -0.74
C GLN A 91 -6.87 -7.45 -0.21
N GLN A 92 -5.66 -6.90 -0.40
CA GLN A 92 -4.44 -7.47 0.14
C GLN A 92 -4.40 -7.44 1.68
N LEU A 93 -4.93 -6.39 2.32
CA LEU A 93 -5.03 -6.31 3.78
C LEU A 93 -5.97 -7.38 4.35
N PHE A 94 -7.11 -7.63 3.69
CA PHE A 94 -8.06 -8.66 4.09
C PHE A 94 -7.43 -10.05 4.10
N VAL A 95 -6.54 -10.38 3.15
CA VAL A 95 -5.79 -11.65 3.15
C VAL A 95 -4.94 -11.80 4.43
N GLY A 96 -4.40 -10.72 4.95
CA GLY A 96 -3.70 -10.73 6.24
C GLY A 96 -4.61 -11.07 7.41
N ILE A 97 -5.80 -10.48 7.44
CA ILE A 97 -6.81 -10.74 8.47
C ILE A 97 -7.32 -12.19 8.40
N TYR A 98 -7.54 -12.73 7.19
CA TYR A 98 -7.85 -14.15 7.02
C TYR A 98 -6.76 -15.07 7.54
N THR A 99 -5.50 -14.72 7.30
CA THR A 99 -4.35 -15.51 7.77
C THR A 99 -4.27 -15.48 9.29
N LEU A 100 -4.56 -14.33 9.92
CA LEU A 100 -4.65 -14.19 11.37
C LEU A 100 -5.75 -15.08 11.97
N ASP A 101 -6.97 -15.01 11.44
CA ASP A 101 -8.09 -15.83 11.92
C ASP A 101 -7.84 -17.33 11.71
N LEU A 102 -7.22 -17.71 10.59
CA LEU A 102 -6.82 -19.09 10.32
C LEU A 102 -5.80 -19.59 11.35
N PHE A 103 -4.83 -18.74 11.73
CA PHE A 103 -3.83 -19.09 12.73
C PHE A 103 -4.46 -19.25 14.12
N LEU A 104 -5.40 -18.36 14.49
CA LEU A 104 -6.16 -18.47 15.73
C LEU A 104 -7.00 -19.76 15.76
N PHE A 105 -7.71 -20.06 14.67
CA PHE A 105 -8.47 -21.29 14.52
C PHE A 105 -7.57 -22.54 14.65
N GLY A 106 -6.42 -22.53 13.98
CA GLY A 106 -5.41 -23.59 14.07
C GLY A 106 -4.89 -23.82 15.49
N LEU A 107 -4.63 -22.73 16.24
CA LEU A 107 -4.18 -22.83 17.65
C LEU A 107 -5.23 -23.48 18.56
N PHE A 108 -6.51 -23.16 18.39
CA PHE A 108 -7.58 -23.78 19.18
C PHE A 108 -7.81 -25.25 18.81
N LEU A 109 -7.65 -25.59 17.53
CA LEU A 109 -7.71 -26.98 17.07
C LEU A 109 -6.59 -27.82 17.73
N LEU A 110 -5.37 -27.27 17.80
CA LEU A 110 -4.22 -27.93 18.41
C LEU A 110 -4.36 -28.11 19.93
N LYS A 111 -5.02 -27.17 20.62
CA LYS A 111 -5.30 -27.28 22.07
C LYS A 111 -6.45 -28.24 22.40
N GLY A 112 -7.17 -28.77 21.39
CA GLY A 112 -8.28 -29.71 21.60
C GLY A 112 -9.52 -29.10 22.26
N THR A 113 -9.63 -27.77 22.32
CA THR A 113 -10.77 -27.08 22.93
C THR A 113 -11.85 -26.83 21.87
N LEU A 114 -12.82 -27.74 21.79
CA LEU A 114 -13.86 -27.71 20.74
C LEU A 114 -14.76 -26.46 20.81
N GLY A 115 -15.10 -25.97 22.01
CA GLY A 115 -15.94 -24.77 22.16
C GLY A 115 -15.34 -23.51 21.51
N PRO A 116 -14.14 -23.07 21.92
CA PRO A 116 -13.44 -21.94 21.31
C PRO A 116 -13.16 -22.13 19.81
N ALA A 117 -12.86 -23.36 19.38
CA ALA A 117 -12.58 -23.65 17.97
C ALA A 117 -13.82 -23.43 17.07
N VAL A 118 -15.02 -23.85 17.53
CA VAL A 118 -16.27 -23.61 16.80
C VAL A 118 -16.57 -22.12 16.69
N PHE A 119 -16.36 -21.36 17.78
CA PHE A 119 -16.56 -19.91 17.75
C PHE A 119 -15.60 -19.20 16.79
N ALA A 120 -14.32 -19.61 16.77
CA ALA A 120 -13.32 -19.09 15.82
C ALA A 120 -13.67 -19.44 14.36
N ALA A 121 -14.21 -20.64 14.09
CA ALA A 121 -14.67 -21.01 12.76
C ALA A 121 -15.87 -20.17 12.29
N ILE A 122 -16.81 -19.89 13.20
CA ILE A 122 -17.97 -19.02 12.91
C ILE A 122 -17.49 -17.60 12.58
N MET A 123 -16.55 -17.05 13.36
CA MET A 123 -15.94 -15.75 13.09
C MET A 123 -15.26 -15.70 11.72
N LEU A 124 -14.46 -16.72 11.38
CA LEU A 124 -13.81 -16.82 10.06
C LEU A 124 -14.85 -16.84 8.92
N GLY A 125 -15.93 -17.61 9.10
CA GLY A 125 -17.04 -17.63 8.15
C GLY A 125 -17.74 -16.27 8.01
N LEU A 126 -17.95 -15.55 9.11
CA LEU A 126 -18.57 -14.22 9.08
C LEU A 126 -17.69 -13.20 8.34
N VAL A 127 -16.37 -13.21 8.59
CA VAL A 127 -15.40 -12.37 7.87
C VAL A 127 -15.44 -12.68 6.37
N ALA A 128 -15.50 -13.97 6.00
CA ALA A 128 -15.66 -14.40 4.60
C ALA A 128 -16.93 -13.85 3.94
N VAL A 129 -18.06 -13.92 4.64
CA VAL A 129 -19.34 -13.39 4.15
C VAL A 129 -19.31 -11.87 4.01
N VAL A 130 -18.74 -11.16 4.98
CA VAL A 130 -18.60 -9.70 4.93
C VAL A 130 -17.73 -9.29 3.75
N GLN A 131 -16.60 -9.97 3.52
CA GLN A 131 -15.73 -9.68 2.38
C GLN A 131 -16.41 -9.97 1.05
N TYR A 132 -17.17 -11.07 0.95
CA TYR A 132 -17.93 -11.39 -0.25
C TYR A 132 -18.96 -10.28 -0.56
N HIS A 133 -19.68 -9.82 0.46
CA HIS A 133 -20.62 -8.70 0.34
C HIS A 133 -19.93 -7.40 -0.06
N LEU A 134 -18.79 -7.08 0.57
CA LEU A 134 -18.00 -5.90 0.24
C LEU A 134 -17.52 -5.96 -1.20
N HIS A 135 -16.90 -7.07 -1.61
CA HIS A 135 -16.37 -7.27 -2.96
C HIS A 135 -17.45 -7.15 -4.05
N SER A 136 -18.64 -7.69 -3.79
CA SER A 136 -19.76 -7.61 -4.73
C SER A 136 -20.27 -6.18 -4.91
N ARG A 137 -20.27 -5.36 -3.86
CA ARG A 137 -20.80 -3.99 -3.90
C ARG A 137 -19.77 -2.93 -4.28
N SER A 138 -18.53 -3.03 -3.82
CA SER A 138 -17.53 -1.98 -3.99
C SER A 138 -16.91 -1.92 -5.39
N ARG A 139 -16.74 -3.07 -6.05
CA ARG A 139 -16.20 -3.14 -7.42
C ARG A 139 -16.96 -2.26 -8.41
N PRO A 140 -18.31 -2.36 -8.52
CA PRO A 140 -19.04 -1.49 -9.42
C PRO A 140 -18.91 -0.02 -9.00
N LEU A 141 -18.97 0.28 -7.70
CA LEU A 141 -18.87 1.67 -7.20
C LEU A 141 -17.54 2.34 -7.53
N VAL A 142 -16.42 1.63 -7.36
CA VAL A 142 -15.08 2.16 -7.70
C VAL A 142 -14.95 2.40 -9.21
N LEU A 143 -15.52 1.50 -10.04
CA LEU A 143 -15.52 1.67 -11.50
C LEU A 143 -16.39 2.85 -11.95
N TYR A 144 -17.56 3.06 -11.34
CA TYR A 144 -18.41 4.20 -11.66
C TYR A 144 -17.76 5.53 -11.23
N LEU A 145 -17.09 5.56 -10.08
CA LEU A 145 -16.38 6.75 -9.61
C LEU A 145 -15.18 7.08 -10.53
N SER A 146 -14.39 6.07 -10.92
CA SER A 146 -13.28 6.31 -11.84
C SER A 146 -13.75 6.72 -13.24
N ALA A 147 -14.84 6.12 -13.74
CA ALA A 147 -15.38 6.45 -15.06
C ALA A 147 -15.96 7.87 -15.13
N SER A 148 -16.63 8.32 -14.07
CA SER A 148 -17.14 9.70 -13.99
C SER A 148 -16.02 10.73 -13.86
N ALA A 149 -14.97 10.45 -13.07
CA ALA A 149 -13.79 11.32 -12.98
C ALA A 149 -13.09 11.49 -14.34
N SER A 150 -12.88 10.40 -15.08
CA SER A 150 -12.29 10.49 -16.42
C SER A 150 -13.16 11.28 -17.40
N CYS A 151 -14.49 11.23 -17.29
CA CYS A 151 -15.39 11.99 -18.18
C CYS A 151 -15.31 13.51 -17.95
N ASP A 152 -15.04 13.94 -16.71
CA ASP A 152 -14.94 15.36 -16.33
C ASP A 152 -13.66 16.00 -16.90
N ASP A 153 -12.56 15.26 -16.93
CA ASP A 153 -11.30 15.68 -17.56
C ASP A 153 -11.51 15.95 -19.07
N LEU A 154 -12.24 15.06 -19.74
CA LEU A 154 -12.57 15.17 -21.17
C LEU A 154 -13.45 16.38 -21.48
N HIS A 155 -14.40 16.70 -20.60
CA HIS A 155 -15.26 17.88 -20.74
C HIS A 155 -14.48 19.19 -20.54
N SER A 156 -13.51 19.21 -19.62
CA SER A 156 -12.60 20.34 -19.43
C SER A 156 -11.72 20.57 -20.66
N GLU A 157 -11.15 19.52 -21.26
CA GLU A 157 -10.37 19.63 -22.49
C GLU A 157 -11.22 20.09 -23.69
N ALA A 158 -12.46 19.60 -23.80
CA ALA A 158 -13.39 20.00 -24.88
C ALA A 158 -13.88 21.46 -24.75
N SER A 159 -14.02 21.98 -23.53
CA SER A 159 -14.38 23.39 -23.29
C SER A 159 -13.24 24.39 -23.54
N LEU A 160 -12.00 23.89 -23.60
CA LEU A 160 -10.79 24.68 -23.83
C LEU A 160 -10.39 24.73 -25.32
N GLN A 161 -11.01 23.91 -26.18
CA GLN A 161 -10.87 24.01 -27.62
C GLN A 161 -11.95 24.96 -28.20
N PRO A 162 -11.57 26.12 -28.78
CA PRO A 162 -12.51 27.05 -29.43
C PRO A 162 -13.08 26.53 -30.75
#